data_AF-E2A2B5-F1
#
_entry.id   AF-E2A2B5-F1
#
_cell.length_a   1.000
_cell.length_b   1.000
_cell.length_c   1.000
_cell.angle_alpha   90.00
_cell.angle_beta   90.00
_cell.angle_gamma   90.00
#
_symmetry.space_group_name_H-M   'P 1'
#
loop_
_entity.id
_entity.type
_entity.pdbx_description
1 polymer ?
#
loop_
_entity_poly.entity_id
_entity_poly.type
_entity_poly.pdbx_seq_one_letter_code
_entity_poly.pdbx_strand_id
1 'polypeptide(L)'
;FIWSDAAVYMLLELYREKESDFNSGTKRNNTVWAELAEILKTNSNGKYAVTGLQCSVKMSGLKRTFKNIRDQNNKSGNCRNTWAFY
;
A
#
# COMPACT_ATOMS: atom_id res chain seq x y z
N PHE A 1 9.27 -6.80 -9.67
CA PHE A 1 9.81 -6.27 -8.42
C PHE A 1 9.33 -7.12 -7.26
N ILE A 2 10.23 -7.52 -6.35
CA ILE A 2 9.87 -8.29 -5.15
C ILE A 2 9.75 -7.29 -4.00
N TRP A 3 8.59 -7.27 -3.35
CA TRP A 3 8.32 -6.35 -2.24
C TRP A 3 8.91 -6.91 -0.94
N SER A 4 10.06 -6.38 -0.52
CA SER A 4 10.56 -6.54 0.86
C SER A 4 9.64 -5.84 1.86
N ASP A 5 9.63 -6.25 3.12
CA ASP A 5 8.79 -5.64 4.17
C ASP A 5 9.05 -4.14 4.32
N ALA A 6 10.32 -3.71 4.29
CA ALA A 6 10.69 -2.30 4.31
C ALA A 6 10.07 -1.49 3.15
N ALA A 7 10.01 -2.08 1.96
CA ALA A 7 9.37 -1.44 0.79
C ALA A 7 7.84 -1.35 0.98
N VAL A 8 7.23 -2.34 1.62
CA VAL A 8 5.80 -2.33 1.94
C VAL A 8 5.47 -1.27 2.99
N TYR A 9 6.24 -1.18 4.08
CA TYR A 9 6.04 -0.14 5.09
C TYR A 9 6.19 1.26 4.50
N MET A 10 7.22 1.49 3.67
CA MET A 10 7.40 2.77 3.01
C MET A 10 6.24 3.11 2.05
N LEU A 11 5.73 2.13 1.30
CA LEU A 11 4.55 2.31 0.46
C LEU A 11 3.30 2.66 1.29
N LEU A 12 3.09 2.00 2.44
CA LEU A 12 1.97 2.27 3.34
C LEU A 12 2.02 3.68 3.91
N GLU A 13 3.19 4.14 4.36
CA GLU A 13 3.35 5.49 4.91
C GLU A 13 3.09 6.55 3.83
N LEU A 14 3.73 6.42 2.67
CA LEU A 14 3.50 7.37 1.55
C LEU A 14 2.04 7.38 1.09
N TYR A 15 1.37 6.22 1.10
CA TYR A 15 -0.04 6.14 0.76
C TYR A 15 -0.92 6.88 1.76
N ARG A 16 -0.61 6.76 3.06
CA ARG A 16 -1.30 7.48 4.13
C ARG A 16 -1.11 8.99 4.01
N GLU A 17 0.11 9.46 3.75
CA GLU A 17 0.40 10.88 3.53
C GLU A 17 -0.36 11.45 2.32
N LYS A 18 -0.52 10.64 1.26
CA LYS A 18 -1.18 11.02 0.01
C LYS A 18 -2.68 10.71 0.00
N GLU A 19 -3.28 10.29 1.12
CA GLU A 19 -4.68 9.89 1.18
C GLU A 19 -5.62 11.03 0.74
N SER A 20 -5.31 12.28 1.12
CA SER A 20 -6.07 13.45 0.68
C SER A 20 -6.05 13.64 -0.84
N ASP A 21 -4.93 13.35 -1.50
CA ASP A 21 -4.79 13.49 -2.97
C ASP A 21 -5.65 12.47 -3.71
N PHE A 22 -5.87 11.28 -3.13
CA PHE A 22 -6.78 10.27 -3.67
C PHE A 22 -8.26 10.62 -3.46
N ASN A 23 -8.58 11.33 -2.38
CA ASN A 23 -9.97 11.62 -1.98
C ASN A 23 -10.47 12.99 -2.46
N SER A 24 -9.59 13.95 -2.72
CA SER A 24 -9.96 15.31 -3.10
C SER A 24 -10.54 15.42 -4.51
N GLY A 25 -10.30 14.42 -5.37
CA GLY A 25 -10.70 14.43 -6.78
C GLY A 25 -9.95 15.45 -7.64
N THR A 26 -9.01 16.21 -7.05
CA THR A 26 -8.23 17.25 -7.75
C THR A 26 -7.19 16.64 -8.69
N LYS A 27 -6.66 15.46 -8.34
CA LYS A 27 -5.70 14.71 -9.16
C LYS A 27 -6.33 13.40 -9.62
N ARG A 28 -5.94 12.96 -10.82
CA ARG A 28 -6.26 11.61 -11.27
C ARG A 28 -5.45 10.61 -10.45
N ASN A 29 -6.07 9.51 -10.02
CA ASN A 29 -5.40 8.48 -9.21
C ASN A 29 -4.12 7.95 -9.87
N ASN A 30 -4.10 7.79 -11.19
CA ASN A 30 -2.89 7.33 -11.90
C ASN A 30 -1.70 8.30 -11.75
N THR A 31 -1.96 9.61 -11.72
CA THR A 31 -0.96 10.64 -11.45
C THR A 31 -0.44 10.55 -10.02
N VAL A 32 -1.33 10.41 -9.04
CA VAL A 32 -0.94 10.25 -7.62
C VAL A 32 -0.10 8.99 -7.43
N TRP A 33 -0.45 7.88 -8.08
CA TRP A 33 0.34 6.65 -8.06
C TRP A 33 1.71 6.80 -8.72
N ALA A 34 1.82 7.56 -9.82
CA ALA A 34 3.09 7.83 -10.47
C ALA A 34 4.00 8.70 -9.59
N GLU A 35 3.45 9.77 -8.99
CA GLU A 35 4.18 10.61 -8.01
C GLU A 35 4.70 9.76 -6.84
N LEU A 36 3.84 8.90 -6.27
CA LEU A 36 4.21 8.03 -5.17
C LEU A 36 5.36 7.10 -5.55
N ALA A 37 5.33 6.52 -6.74
CA ALA A 37 6.40 5.63 -7.22
C ALA A 37 7.75 6.36 -7.35
N GLU A 38 7.76 7.59 -7.84
CA GLU A 38 8.98 8.41 -7.91
C GLU A 38 9.49 8.80 -6.53
N ILE A 39 8.60 9.13 -5.58
CA ILE A 39 8.99 9.40 -4.18
C ILE A 39 9.58 8.13 -3.54
N LEU A 40 8.95 6.96 -3.72
CA LEU A 40 9.44 5.69 -3.20
C LEU A 40 10.84 5.36 -3.75
N LYS A 41 11.04 5.60 -5.05
CA LYS A 41 12.35 5.42 -5.70
C LYS A 41 13.38 6.39 -5.14
N THR A 42 13.02 7.66 -4.97
CA THR A 42 13.92 8.69 -4.44
C THR A 42 14.31 8.42 -2.98
N ASN A 43 13.33 8.15 -2.12
CA ASN A 43 13.55 7.87 -0.68
C ASN A 43 14.36 6.59 -0.43
N SER A 44 14.42 5.70 -1.41
CA SER A 44 15.19 4.47 -1.36
C SER A 44 16.54 4.56 -2.10
N ASN A 45 16.99 5.77 -2.47
CA ASN A 45 18.20 6.01 -3.26
C ASN A 45 18.23 5.18 -4.55
N GLY A 46 17.09 5.08 -5.23
CA GLY A 46 16.92 4.34 -6.48
C GLY A 46 16.71 2.83 -6.32
N LYS A 47 16.79 2.29 -5.10
CA LYS A 47 16.66 0.84 -4.84
C LYS A 47 15.28 0.30 -5.23
N TYR A 48 14.22 1.07 -5.00
CA TYR A 48 12.86 0.68 -5.33
C TYR A 48 12.40 1.29 -6.65
N ALA A 49 12.92 0.77 -7.76
CA ALA A 49 12.49 1.12 -9.11
C ALA A 49 11.17 0.42 -9.44
N VAL A 50 10.06 0.97 -8.93
CA VAL A 50 8.70 0.49 -9.19
C VAL A 50 7.89 1.51 -9.98
N THR A 51 6.81 1.07 -10.63
CA THR A 51 5.87 1.95 -11.33
C THR A 51 4.65 2.26 -10.47
N GLY A 52 3.91 3.33 -10.81
CA GLY A 52 2.66 3.65 -10.15
C GLY A 52 1.62 2.52 -10.25
N LEU A 53 1.59 1.79 -11.37
CA LEU A 53 0.73 0.61 -11.52
C LEU A 53 1.12 -0.50 -10.53
N GLN A 54 2.42 -0.77 -10.35
CA GLN A 54 2.90 -1.76 -9.39
C GLN A 54 2.54 -1.37 -7.94
N CYS A 55 2.64 -0.07 -7.60
CA CYS A 55 2.22 0.45 -6.30
C CYS A 55 0.71 0.25 -6.07
N SER A 56 -0.12 0.61 -7.06
CA SER A 56 -1.58 0.46 -7.01
C SER A 56 -2.01 -0.99 -6.83
N VAL A 57 -1.43 -1.91 -7.61
CA VAL A 57 -1.72 -3.36 -7.52
C VAL A 57 -1.32 -3.89 -6.14
N LYS A 58 -0.13 -3.52 -5.65
CA LYS A 58 0.35 -3.94 -4.33
C LYS A 58 -0.57 -3.42 -3.22
N MET A 59 -0.92 -2.14 -3.23
CA MET A 59 -1.81 -1.54 -2.23
C MET A 59 -3.20 -2.21 -2.24
N SER A 60 -3.75 -2.48 -3.42
CA SER A 60 -5.04 -3.18 -3.55
C SER A 60 -5.00 -4.58 -2.93
N GLY A 61 -3.88 -5.30 -3.10
CA GLY A 61 -3.64 -6.58 -2.45
C GLY A 61 -3.56 -6.46 -0.92
N LEU A 62 -2.81 -5.49 -0.41
CA LEU A 62 -2.67 -5.24 1.03
C LEU A 62 -4.03 -4.97 1.69
N LYS A 63 -4.84 -4.07 1.10
CA LYS A 63 -6.20 -3.77 1.58
C LYS A 63 -7.10 -5.00 1.61
N ARG A 64 -7.02 -5.85 0.58
CA ARG A 64 -7.78 -7.10 0.51
C ARG A 64 -7.38 -8.06 1.62
N THR A 65 -6.08 -8.27 1.83
CA THR A 65 -5.56 -9.13 2.91
C THR A 65 -5.98 -8.63 4.28
N PHE A 66 -5.83 -7.33 4.54
CA PHE A 66 -6.29 -6.71 5.78
C PHE A 66 -7.79 -6.95 6.02
N LYS A 67 -8.63 -6.67 5.02
CA LYS A 67 -10.07 -6.91 5.11
C LYS A 67 -10.39 -8.37 5.41
N ASN A 68 -9.76 -9.31 4.71
CA ASN A 68 -9.99 -10.74 4.92
C ASN A 68 -9.63 -11.17 6.36
N ILE A 69 -8.51 -10.70 6.88
CA ILE A 69 -8.08 -11.00 8.26
C ILE A 69 -9.07 -10.40 9.26
N ARG A 70 -9.44 -9.13 9.08
CA ARG A 70 -10.43 -8.45 9.93
C ARG A 70 -11.76 -9.20 9.94
N ASP A 71 -12.25 -9.59 8.77
CA ASP A 71 -13.52 -10.30 8.61
C ASP A 71 -13.49 -11.70 9.24
N GLN A 72 -12.35 -12.40 9.17
CA GLN A 72 -12.14 -13.69 9.84
C GLN A 72 -12.09 -13.54 11.37
N ASN A 73 -11.39 -12.52 11.87
CA ASN A 73 -11.21 -12.26 13.30
C ASN A 73 -12.51 -11.80 13.97
N ASN A 74 -13.44 -11.20 13.22
CA ASN A 74 -14.75 -10.78 13.72
C ASN A 74 -15.77 -11.93 13.84
N LYS A 75 -15.47 -13.12 13.30
CA LYS A 75 -16.36 -14.28 13.42
C LYS A 75 -16.12 -15.01 14.75
N SER A 76 -17.18 -15.18 15.52
CA SER A 76 -17.14 -15.95 16.78
C SER A 76 -16.77 -17.42 16.49
N GLY A 77 -15.93 -18.01 17.34
CA GLY A 77 -15.44 -19.39 17.19
C GLY A 77 -14.21 -19.57 16.29
N ASN A 78 -13.70 -18.50 15.67
CA ASN A 78 -12.45 -18.55 14.90
C ASN A 78 -11.21 -18.23 15.76
N CYS A 79 -10.06 -18.80 15.37
CA CYS A 79 -8.76 -18.38 15.88
C CYS A 79 -8.37 -17.00 15.31
N ARG A 80 -7.74 -16.15 16.13
CA ARG A 80 -7.22 -14.86 15.67
C ARG A 80 -6.06 -15.08 14.70
N ASN A 81 -6.18 -14.52 13.51
CA ASN A 81 -5.13 -14.47 12.51
C ASN A 81 -4.35 -13.15 12.64
N THR A 82 -3.04 -13.23 12.55
CA THR A 82 -2.10 -12.09 12.66
C THR A 82 -1.29 -11.97 11.38
N TRP A 83 -1.03 -10.76 10.94
CA TRP A 83 -0.21 -10.48 9.76
C TRP A 83 0.71 -9.31 10.04
N ALA A 84 1.92 -9.32 9.46
CA ALA A 84 2.96 -8.34 9.73
C ALA A 84 2.57 -6.88 9.40
N PHE A 85 1.51 -6.69 8.61
CA PHE A 85 0.98 -5.38 8.21
C PHE A 85 -0.49 -5.19 8.60
N TYR A 86 -0.99 -5.97 9.58
CA TYR A 86 -2.35 -5.83 10.12
C TYR A 86 -2.42 -4.71 11.16
#